data_AF-A0AAU7EKI6-F1
#
_entry.id   AF-A0AAU7EKI6-F1
#
_cell.length_a   1.000
_cell.length_b   1.000
_cell.length_c   1.000
_cell.angle_alpha   90.00
_cell.angle_beta   90.00
_cell.angle_gamma   90.00
#
_symmetry.space_group_name_H-M   'P 1'
#
loop_
_entity.id
_entity.type
_entity.pdbx_description
1 polymer ?
#
loop_
_entity_poly.entity_id
_entity_poly.type
_entity_poly.pdbx_seq_one_letter_code
_entity_poly.pdbx_strand_id
1 'polypeptide(L)'
;MINKRLLIKHLLSHNDENSFYDKKRKIDISFKEGKAKFLKHVCALSNSNPKNNSYIVIGVEDEDNDIVGVDFFDDSKIQNLINAYLTNPPVVQYENIPFPHLPDHKVVGLVTIRPTGKITSLRKNIWKYYGGSVFFRDGSMSMPKVFDVEIKDVNSKIVESIENNSQNNIEHTLNGVFDFLNKRKDYNAQYKVFKEYFVVCWAGQKKIIKDEIFFSRVDIELINEQVRLFFSALDEVAIFIDDDSFKIVEYVNLGFQNSNKYYQLEETIINFENNANYTIETKLLFEPPQYDKKILHHIYNTTNAILEKLKKGQPFTKNEETDLKNLPITYLICYLNLFHEAIDKLNEAKPYLRAYSEELYHLYKESMRVLRKVKYS
;
A
#
# COMPACT_ATOMS: atom_id res chain seq x y z
N MET A 1 -14.53 -15.43 7.27
CA MET A 1 -15.75 -14.70 6.84
C MET A 1 -15.30 -13.58 5.91
N ILE A 2 -15.85 -13.46 4.70
CA ILE A 2 -15.39 -12.46 3.72
C ILE A 2 -15.83 -11.07 4.17
N ASN A 3 -14.90 -10.11 4.23
CA ASN A 3 -15.25 -8.71 4.44
C ASN A 3 -15.81 -8.15 3.13
N LYS A 4 -17.11 -7.83 3.12
CA LYS A 4 -17.82 -7.37 1.92
C LYS A 4 -17.34 -6.01 1.43
N ARG A 5 -16.97 -5.09 2.32
CA ARG A 5 -16.37 -3.80 1.92
C ARG A 5 -15.03 -4.02 1.23
N LEU A 6 -14.20 -4.89 1.79
CA LEU A 6 -12.90 -5.22 1.20
C LEU A 6 -13.06 -5.93 -0.14
N LEU A 7 -14.03 -6.85 -0.25
CA LEU A 7 -14.38 -7.48 -1.52
C LEU A 7 -14.77 -6.46 -2.59
N ILE A 8 -15.65 -5.52 -2.25
CA ILE A 8 -16.04 -4.44 -3.17
C ILE A 8 -14.82 -3.62 -3.59
N LYS A 9 -13.96 -3.23 -2.64
CA LYS A 9 -12.73 -2.49 -2.94
C LYS A 9 -11.79 -3.26 -3.87
N HIS A 10 -11.56 -4.56 -3.61
CA HIS A 10 -10.72 -5.39 -4.49
C HIS A 10 -11.33 -5.62 -5.87
N LEU A 11 -12.66 -5.75 -5.97
CA LEU A 11 -13.35 -5.84 -7.26
C LEU A 11 -13.18 -4.53 -8.07
N LEU A 12 -13.20 -3.38 -7.39
CA LEU A 12 -13.01 -2.06 -8.01
C LEU A 12 -11.55 -1.74 -8.34
N SER A 13 -10.60 -2.20 -7.50
CA SER A 13 -9.17 -1.92 -7.69
C SER A 13 -8.56 -2.74 -8.82
N HIS A 14 -9.11 -3.93 -9.09
CA HIS A 14 -8.42 -4.89 -9.95
C HIS A 14 -8.71 -4.80 -11.44
N ASN A 15 -9.82 -4.23 -11.95
CA ASN A 15 -10.11 -4.19 -13.40
C ASN A 15 -11.32 -3.29 -13.76
N ASP A 16 -11.40 -2.92 -15.04
CA ASP A 16 -12.68 -2.63 -15.72
C ASP A 16 -13.63 -3.86 -15.69
N GLU A 17 -14.91 -3.67 -15.99
CA GLU A 17 -15.91 -4.76 -16.02
C GLU A 17 -15.41 -6.00 -16.79
N ASN A 18 -15.65 -7.19 -16.26
CA ASN A 18 -15.09 -8.42 -16.82
C ASN A 18 -16.06 -9.61 -16.74
N SER A 19 -15.57 -10.80 -17.07
CA SER A 19 -16.40 -12.00 -17.22
C SER A 19 -17.08 -12.48 -15.92
N PHE A 20 -16.63 -12.04 -14.73
CA PHE A 20 -17.21 -12.41 -13.42
C PHE A 20 -17.67 -11.22 -12.57
N TYR A 21 -17.36 -9.99 -13.00
CA TYR A 21 -17.64 -8.77 -12.24
C TYR A 21 -18.29 -7.69 -13.12
N ASP A 22 -19.33 -7.03 -12.60
CA ASP A 22 -20.04 -5.91 -13.22
C ASP A 22 -20.16 -4.74 -12.24
N LYS A 23 -20.10 -3.50 -12.71
CA LYS A 23 -20.45 -2.33 -11.89
C LYS A 23 -21.62 -1.58 -12.52
N LYS A 24 -22.46 -0.97 -11.70
CA LYS A 24 -23.59 -0.17 -12.17
C LYS A 24 -23.80 1.01 -11.23
N ARG A 25 -24.02 2.20 -11.78
CA ARG A 25 -24.43 3.35 -10.98
C ARG A 25 -25.72 3.12 -10.20
N LYS A 26 -26.72 2.50 -10.83
CA LYS A 26 -27.99 2.12 -10.21
C LYS A 26 -28.63 0.94 -10.95
N ILE A 27 -29.46 0.19 -10.24
CA ILE A 27 -30.34 -0.81 -10.85
C ILE A 27 -31.79 -0.35 -10.64
N ASP A 28 -32.51 -0.20 -11.74
CA ASP A 28 -33.94 0.09 -11.71
C ASP A 28 -34.72 -1.15 -12.13
N ILE A 29 -35.27 -1.88 -11.15
CA ILE A 29 -36.16 -3.01 -11.42
C ILE A 29 -37.65 -2.62 -11.37
N SER A 30 -37.99 -1.33 -11.42
CA SER A 30 -39.38 -0.87 -11.40
C SER A 30 -40.04 -1.12 -12.76
N PHE A 31 -39.28 -0.92 -13.85
CA PHE A 31 -39.76 -1.03 -15.22
C PHE A 31 -39.37 -2.37 -15.88
N LYS A 32 -40.15 -2.76 -16.89
CA LYS A 32 -39.95 -4.02 -17.64
C LYS A 32 -38.57 -4.10 -18.29
N GLU A 33 -38.04 -2.98 -18.79
CA GLU A 33 -36.72 -2.91 -19.41
C GLU A 33 -35.60 -3.17 -18.40
N GLY A 34 -35.61 -2.50 -17.25
CA GLY A 34 -34.56 -2.65 -16.25
C GLY A 34 -34.56 -4.03 -15.59
N LYS A 35 -35.76 -4.61 -15.34
CA LYS A 35 -35.91 -6.03 -14.98
C LYS A 35 -35.26 -6.96 -16.01
N ALA A 36 -35.50 -6.71 -17.29
CA ALA A 36 -34.96 -7.51 -18.38
C ALA A 36 -33.43 -7.42 -18.47
N LYS A 37 -32.86 -6.21 -18.35
CA LYS A 37 -31.40 -5.99 -18.33
C LYS A 37 -30.76 -6.71 -17.14
N PHE A 38 -31.31 -6.56 -15.94
CA PHE A 38 -30.80 -7.22 -14.75
C PHE A 38 -30.81 -8.75 -14.87
N LEU A 39 -31.94 -9.34 -15.30
CA LEU A 39 -32.05 -10.78 -15.53
C LEU A 39 -31.05 -11.29 -16.58
N LYS A 40 -30.81 -10.51 -17.64
CA LYS A 40 -29.80 -10.82 -18.66
C LYS A 40 -28.41 -10.89 -18.03
N HIS A 41 -28.02 -9.91 -17.21
CA HIS A 41 -26.71 -9.90 -16.55
C HIS A 41 -26.54 -11.05 -15.57
N VAL A 42 -27.54 -11.32 -14.71
CA VAL A 42 -27.51 -12.45 -13.77
C VAL A 42 -27.36 -13.79 -14.50
N CYS A 43 -28.13 -13.98 -15.58
CA CYS A 43 -28.05 -15.18 -16.42
C CYS A 43 -26.66 -15.33 -17.06
N ALA A 44 -26.15 -14.26 -17.66
CA ALA A 44 -24.83 -14.25 -18.30
C ALA A 44 -23.69 -14.55 -17.32
N LEU A 45 -23.72 -13.91 -16.14
CA LEU A 45 -22.72 -14.09 -15.10
C LEU A 45 -22.71 -15.50 -14.53
N SER A 46 -23.88 -16.06 -14.21
CA SER A 46 -23.97 -17.42 -13.70
C SER A 46 -23.50 -18.47 -14.70
N ASN A 47 -23.80 -18.29 -15.99
CA ASN A 47 -23.46 -19.27 -17.01
C ASN A 47 -21.98 -19.24 -17.38
N SER A 48 -21.34 -18.06 -17.37
CA SER A 48 -19.90 -17.92 -17.63
C SER A 48 -19.01 -18.29 -16.44
N ASN A 49 -19.58 -18.40 -15.24
CA ASN A 49 -18.84 -18.68 -14.01
C ASN A 49 -19.47 -19.86 -13.28
N PRO A 50 -19.25 -21.09 -13.75
CA PRO A 50 -19.94 -22.27 -13.23
C PRO A 50 -19.41 -22.81 -11.90
N LYS A 51 -18.19 -22.42 -11.52
CA LYS A 51 -17.46 -22.95 -10.37
C LYS A 51 -17.02 -21.88 -9.37
N ASN A 52 -17.36 -20.61 -9.62
CA ASN A 52 -17.02 -19.48 -8.76
C ASN A 52 -18.21 -18.52 -8.65
N ASN A 53 -18.18 -17.65 -7.63
CA ASN A 53 -19.17 -16.59 -7.53
C ASN A 53 -18.93 -15.52 -8.59
N SER A 54 -19.97 -14.78 -8.93
CA SER A 54 -19.91 -13.56 -9.73
C SER A 54 -20.53 -12.39 -8.98
N TYR A 55 -20.14 -11.18 -9.33
CA TYR A 55 -20.45 -9.99 -8.55
C TYR A 55 -21.03 -8.88 -9.43
N ILE A 56 -22.04 -8.19 -8.91
CA ILE A 56 -22.48 -6.88 -9.43
C ILE A 56 -22.39 -5.88 -8.29
N VAL A 57 -21.59 -4.83 -8.45
CA VAL A 57 -21.47 -3.74 -7.48
C VAL A 57 -22.31 -2.56 -7.96
N ILE A 58 -23.18 -2.04 -7.08
CA ILE A 58 -24.13 -0.98 -7.38
C ILE A 58 -23.83 0.26 -6.54
N GLY A 59 -23.85 1.43 -7.19
CA GLY A 59 -23.55 2.71 -6.54
C GLY A 59 -22.11 3.14 -6.78
N VAL A 60 -21.58 2.81 -7.96
CA VAL A 60 -20.24 3.17 -8.42
C VAL A 60 -20.37 3.87 -9.76
N GLU A 61 -19.63 4.96 -9.97
CA GLU A 61 -19.56 5.65 -11.26
C GLU A 61 -18.71 4.88 -12.27
N ASP A 62 -19.09 4.96 -13.55
CA ASP A 62 -18.49 4.15 -14.60
C ASP A 62 -17.07 4.64 -14.98
N GLU A 63 -16.78 5.94 -14.84
CA GLU A 63 -15.52 6.57 -15.28
C GLU A 63 -14.36 6.32 -14.30
N ASP A 64 -14.53 6.71 -13.03
CA ASP A 64 -13.41 6.74 -12.06
C ASP A 64 -13.47 5.67 -10.97
N ASN A 65 -14.41 4.71 -11.04
CA ASN A 65 -14.68 3.73 -9.97
C ASN A 65 -15.07 4.34 -8.61
N ASP A 66 -15.48 5.61 -8.61
CA ASP A 66 -15.88 6.31 -7.39
C ASP A 66 -17.17 5.75 -6.80
N ILE A 67 -17.13 5.49 -5.49
CA ILE A 67 -18.27 4.99 -4.72
C ILE A 67 -19.17 6.17 -4.37
N VAL A 68 -20.32 6.26 -5.06
CA VAL A 68 -21.34 7.30 -4.84
C VAL A 68 -22.52 6.81 -3.97
N GLY A 69 -22.71 5.50 -3.91
CA GLY A 69 -23.78 4.85 -3.17
C GLY A 69 -25.16 4.94 -3.82
N VAL A 70 -26.07 4.11 -3.35
CA VAL A 70 -27.48 4.04 -3.70
C VAL A 70 -28.34 4.02 -2.45
N ASP A 71 -29.64 4.24 -2.61
CA ASP A 71 -30.59 4.10 -1.51
C ASP A 71 -30.76 2.62 -1.14
N PHE A 72 -31.16 2.37 0.10
CA PHE A 72 -31.43 1.03 0.59
C PHE A 72 -32.41 0.27 -0.31
N PHE A 73 -32.10 -0.99 -0.59
CA PHE A 73 -32.89 -1.83 -1.47
C PHE A 73 -33.24 -3.17 -0.82
N ASP A 74 -34.49 -3.61 -1.00
CA ASP A 74 -34.99 -4.87 -0.44
C ASP A 74 -34.70 -6.06 -1.39
N ASP A 75 -33.84 -6.98 -0.93
CA ASP A 75 -33.45 -8.20 -1.64
C ASP A 75 -34.66 -9.07 -2.06
N SER A 76 -35.77 -9.02 -1.32
CA SER A 76 -36.96 -9.82 -1.62
C SER A 76 -37.47 -9.60 -3.05
N LYS A 77 -37.33 -8.37 -3.57
CA LYS A 77 -37.74 -8.01 -4.92
C LYS A 77 -36.85 -8.66 -5.99
N ILE A 78 -35.55 -8.80 -5.73
CA ILE A 78 -34.59 -9.48 -6.60
C ILE A 78 -34.87 -10.98 -6.62
N GLN A 79 -35.05 -11.60 -5.44
CA GLN A 79 -35.35 -13.03 -5.33
C GLN A 79 -36.62 -13.40 -6.10
N ASN A 80 -37.69 -12.63 -5.89
CA ASN A 80 -38.96 -12.84 -6.57
C ASN A 80 -38.84 -12.68 -8.09
N LEU A 81 -38.06 -11.69 -8.55
CA LEU A 81 -37.82 -11.46 -9.97
C LEU A 81 -37.09 -12.63 -10.62
N ILE A 82 -36.00 -13.10 -10.00
CA ILE A 82 -35.18 -14.21 -10.49
C ILE A 82 -36.00 -15.50 -10.56
N ASN A 83 -36.67 -15.86 -9.47
CA ASN A 83 -37.46 -17.09 -9.40
C ASN A 83 -38.65 -17.12 -10.37
N ALA A 84 -39.23 -15.95 -10.67
CA ALA A 84 -40.35 -15.83 -11.59
C ALA A 84 -39.97 -15.86 -13.07
N TYR A 85 -38.72 -15.53 -13.42
CA TYR A 85 -38.28 -15.33 -14.81
C TYR A 85 -37.12 -16.21 -15.26
N LEU A 86 -36.43 -16.94 -14.38
CA LEU A 86 -35.33 -17.82 -14.74
C LEU A 86 -35.67 -19.30 -14.54
N THR A 87 -35.19 -20.13 -15.46
CA THR A 87 -35.13 -21.59 -15.33
C THR A 87 -33.74 -21.96 -14.81
N ASN A 88 -33.65 -22.90 -13.87
CA ASN A 88 -32.44 -23.20 -13.10
C ASN A 88 -31.79 -21.95 -12.48
N PRO A 89 -32.54 -21.11 -11.74
CA PRO A 89 -32.02 -19.83 -11.27
C PRO A 89 -30.75 -20.02 -10.41
N PRO A 90 -29.73 -19.17 -10.57
CA PRO A 90 -28.62 -19.12 -9.62
C PRO A 90 -29.12 -18.66 -8.24
N VAL A 91 -28.35 -18.99 -7.21
CA VAL A 91 -28.58 -18.40 -5.89
C VAL A 91 -28.02 -16.99 -5.93
N VAL A 92 -28.88 -15.99 -5.85
CA VAL A 92 -28.49 -14.59 -5.81
C VAL A 92 -28.68 -14.07 -4.40
N GLN A 93 -27.80 -13.19 -3.95
CA GLN A 93 -27.94 -12.51 -2.67
C GLN A 93 -27.62 -11.03 -2.89
N TYR A 94 -28.54 -10.16 -2.47
CA TYR A 94 -28.31 -8.72 -2.42
C TYR A 94 -27.99 -8.29 -0.99
N GLU A 95 -26.90 -7.56 -0.82
CA GLU A 95 -26.50 -6.99 0.47
C GLU A 95 -26.35 -5.47 0.36
N ASN A 96 -26.96 -4.74 1.29
CA ASN A 96 -26.76 -3.31 1.46
C ASN A 96 -25.53 -3.08 2.33
N ILE A 97 -24.40 -2.70 1.73
CA ILE A 97 -23.14 -2.52 2.45
C ILE A 97 -22.95 -1.02 2.75
N PRO A 98 -23.01 -0.59 4.02
CA PRO A 98 -22.73 0.81 4.37
C PRO A 98 -21.23 1.09 4.21
N PHE A 99 -20.88 2.27 3.71
CA PHE A 99 -19.50 2.77 3.63
C PHE A 99 -19.38 4.07 4.44
N PRO A 100 -18.32 4.26 5.25
CA PRO A 100 -18.26 5.40 6.18
C PRO A 100 -18.16 6.77 5.53
N HIS A 101 -17.61 6.86 4.32
CA HIS A 101 -17.53 8.12 3.58
C HIS A 101 -18.85 8.47 2.89
N LEU A 102 -19.84 7.57 2.89
CA LEU A 102 -21.17 7.83 2.38
C LEU A 102 -22.07 8.36 3.50
N PRO A 103 -23.05 9.22 3.17
CA PRO A 103 -24.09 9.60 4.11
C PRO A 103 -24.83 8.37 4.67
N ASP A 104 -25.33 8.45 5.91
CA ASP A 104 -25.99 7.32 6.61
C ASP A 104 -27.15 6.65 5.85
N HIS A 105 -27.79 7.38 4.93
CA HIS A 105 -28.90 6.89 4.12
C HIS A 105 -28.47 6.21 2.80
N LYS A 106 -27.16 6.19 2.51
CA LYS A 106 -26.57 5.61 1.30
C LYS A 106 -25.79 4.36 1.61
N VAL A 107 -25.88 3.39 0.71
CA VAL A 107 -25.20 2.09 0.79
C VAL A 107 -24.67 1.69 -0.58
N VAL A 108 -23.71 0.79 -0.61
CA VAL A 108 -23.30 0.12 -1.85
C VAL A 108 -24.03 -1.20 -1.94
N GLY A 109 -24.70 -1.45 -3.06
CA GLY A 109 -25.39 -2.71 -3.30
C GLY A 109 -24.41 -3.76 -3.81
N LEU A 110 -24.26 -4.87 -3.09
CA LEU A 110 -23.48 -6.00 -3.55
C LEU A 110 -24.41 -7.14 -3.95
N VAL A 111 -24.42 -7.49 -5.23
CA VAL A 111 -25.10 -8.69 -5.73
C VAL A 111 -24.08 -9.81 -5.85
N THR A 112 -24.24 -10.86 -5.03
CA THR A 112 -23.47 -12.10 -5.16
C THR A 112 -24.30 -13.11 -5.94
N ILE A 113 -23.77 -13.64 -7.04
CA ILE A 113 -24.43 -14.62 -7.90
C ILE A 113 -23.65 -15.93 -7.80
N ARG A 114 -24.29 -16.96 -7.23
CA ARG A 114 -23.71 -18.30 -7.09
C ARG A 114 -24.34 -19.26 -8.10
N PRO A 115 -23.52 -19.88 -8.99
CA PRO A 115 -24.01 -20.82 -9.98
C PRO A 115 -24.54 -22.10 -9.32
N THR A 116 -25.48 -22.78 -9.99
CA THR A 116 -26.03 -24.08 -9.54
C THR A 116 -25.45 -25.27 -10.32
N GLY A 117 -24.47 -25.03 -11.20
CA GLY A 117 -23.89 -26.03 -12.10
C GLY A 117 -24.80 -26.42 -13.29
N LYS A 118 -26.01 -25.84 -13.38
CA LYS A 118 -26.93 -26.00 -14.51
C LYS A 118 -26.99 -24.73 -15.34
N ILE A 119 -27.27 -24.86 -16.64
CA ILE A 119 -27.49 -23.72 -17.52
C ILE A 119 -28.75 -22.96 -17.07
N THR A 120 -28.57 -21.68 -16.76
CA THR A 120 -29.63 -20.72 -16.47
C THR A 120 -30.17 -20.15 -17.77
N SER A 121 -31.49 -20.05 -17.90
CA SER A 121 -32.15 -19.46 -19.09
C SER A 121 -33.39 -18.67 -18.71
N LEU A 122 -33.88 -17.80 -19.62
CA LEU A 122 -35.14 -17.10 -19.41
C LEU A 122 -36.32 -18.09 -19.48
N ARG A 123 -37.17 -18.14 -18.45
CA ARG A 123 -38.38 -18.96 -18.41
C ARG A 123 -39.49 -18.42 -19.31
N LYS A 124 -39.59 -17.10 -19.46
CA LYS A 124 -40.64 -16.42 -20.21
C LYS A 124 -40.14 -15.12 -20.84
N ASN A 125 -40.86 -14.63 -21.85
CA ASN A 125 -40.52 -13.39 -22.54
C ASN A 125 -40.51 -12.19 -21.59
N ILE A 126 -39.48 -11.34 -21.71
CA ILE A 126 -39.42 -10.06 -21.00
C ILE A 126 -38.75 -9.00 -21.87
N TRP A 127 -39.44 -7.87 -22.03
CA TRP A 127 -39.06 -6.79 -22.95
C TRP A 127 -38.76 -7.33 -24.36
N LYS A 128 -37.51 -7.26 -24.84
CA LYS A 128 -37.06 -7.76 -26.15
C LYS A 128 -36.44 -9.17 -26.11
N TYR A 129 -36.36 -9.80 -24.93
CA TYR A 129 -35.75 -11.12 -24.77
C TYR A 129 -36.82 -12.21 -24.75
N TYR A 130 -36.59 -13.26 -25.53
CA TYR A 130 -37.49 -14.39 -25.66
C TYR A 130 -37.23 -15.45 -24.58
N GLY A 131 -38.29 -16.16 -24.17
CA GLY A 131 -38.18 -17.34 -23.33
C GLY A 131 -37.31 -18.40 -24.01
N GLY A 132 -36.54 -19.13 -23.21
CA GLY A 132 -35.50 -20.05 -23.67
C GLY A 132 -34.14 -19.38 -23.94
N SER A 133 -34.05 -18.05 -24.00
CA SER A 133 -32.76 -17.39 -24.24
C SER A 133 -31.75 -17.69 -23.14
N VAL A 134 -30.56 -18.10 -23.56
CA VAL A 134 -29.38 -18.31 -22.70
C VAL A 134 -28.39 -17.20 -23.00
N PHE A 135 -27.83 -16.60 -21.96
CA PHE A 135 -26.81 -15.56 -22.08
C PHE A 135 -25.50 -16.04 -21.47
N PHE A 136 -24.39 -15.59 -22.05
CA PHE A 136 -23.03 -15.76 -21.54
C PHE A 136 -22.33 -14.40 -21.50
N ARG A 137 -21.42 -14.23 -20.55
CA ARG A 137 -20.45 -13.15 -20.51
C ARG A 137 -19.23 -13.47 -21.37
N ASP A 138 -18.82 -12.50 -22.18
CA ASP A 138 -17.57 -12.45 -22.94
C ASP A 138 -16.95 -11.05 -22.75
N GLY A 139 -15.82 -11.00 -22.04
CA GLY A 139 -15.31 -9.74 -21.47
C GLY A 139 -16.37 -9.04 -20.60
N SER A 140 -16.63 -7.76 -20.85
CA SER A 140 -17.69 -6.97 -20.19
C SER A 140 -19.09 -7.22 -20.77
N MET A 141 -19.21 -7.82 -21.96
CA MET A 141 -20.47 -7.93 -22.70
C MET A 141 -21.25 -9.22 -22.40
N SER A 142 -22.59 -9.10 -22.39
CA SER A 142 -23.50 -10.26 -22.27
C SER A 142 -24.13 -10.60 -23.63
N MET A 143 -23.81 -11.77 -24.18
CA MET A 143 -24.21 -12.22 -25.51
C MET A 143 -25.17 -13.41 -25.45
N PRO A 144 -26.22 -13.46 -26.31
CA PRO A 144 -27.07 -14.64 -26.42
C PRO A 144 -26.32 -15.78 -27.11
N LYS A 145 -26.51 -17.03 -26.66
CA LYS A 145 -25.92 -18.22 -27.28
C LYS A 145 -27.02 -19.20 -27.68
N VAL A 146 -26.97 -19.68 -28.93
CA VAL A 146 -28.07 -20.44 -29.56
C VAL A 146 -27.72 -21.92 -29.78
N PHE A 147 -26.44 -22.29 -29.87
CA PHE A 147 -25.97 -23.67 -30.09
C PHE A 147 -24.67 -24.00 -29.32
N ASP A 148 -24.45 -25.28 -29.02
CA ASP A 148 -23.30 -25.87 -28.30
C ASP A 148 -22.84 -25.10 -27.04
N VAL A 149 -23.63 -25.28 -25.98
CA VAL A 149 -23.40 -24.65 -24.69
C VAL A 149 -22.46 -25.50 -23.85
N GLU A 150 -21.15 -25.41 -24.14
CA GLU A 150 -20.13 -25.88 -23.22
C GLU A 150 -19.87 -24.84 -22.13
N ILE A 151 -20.01 -25.29 -20.88
CA ILE A 151 -19.64 -24.53 -19.69
C ILE A 151 -18.14 -24.75 -19.44
N LYS A 152 -17.35 -23.67 -19.53
CA LYS A 152 -15.91 -23.70 -19.25
C LYS A 152 -15.60 -22.90 -18.00
N ASP A 153 -14.72 -23.45 -17.17
CA ASP A 153 -14.21 -22.77 -16.00
C ASP A 153 -12.91 -22.03 -16.35
N VAL A 154 -12.95 -20.71 -16.26
CA VAL A 154 -11.81 -19.83 -16.60
C VAL A 154 -11.42 -18.95 -15.41
N ASN A 155 -12.38 -18.54 -14.58
CA ASN A 155 -12.18 -17.49 -13.58
C ASN A 155 -11.97 -18.01 -12.16
N SER A 156 -12.17 -19.30 -11.89
CA SER A 156 -12.20 -19.80 -10.50
C SER A 156 -10.97 -19.45 -9.69
N LYS A 157 -9.76 -19.57 -10.25
CA LYS A 157 -8.51 -19.22 -9.56
C LYS A 157 -8.41 -17.73 -9.22
N ILE A 158 -8.87 -16.87 -10.13
CA ILE A 158 -8.80 -15.40 -9.96
C ILE A 158 -9.83 -14.97 -8.92
N VAL A 159 -11.04 -15.50 -8.99
CA VAL A 159 -12.08 -15.16 -8.02
C VAL A 159 -11.74 -15.70 -6.64
N GLU A 160 -11.18 -16.91 -6.55
CA GLU A 160 -10.69 -17.46 -5.28
C GLU A 160 -9.59 -16.59 -4.67
N SER A 161 -8.64 -16.07 -5.46
CA SER A 161 -7.61 -15.17 -4.93
C SER A 161 -8.19 -13.84 -4.44
N ILE A 162 -9.13 -13.24 -5.19
CA ILE A 162 -9.82 -12.01 -4.76
C ILE A 162 -10.62 -12.25 -3.49
N GLU A 163 -11.40 -13.33 -3.42
CA GLU A 163 -12.18 -13.68 -2.23
C GLU A 163 -11.29 -13.96 -1.02
N ASN A 164 -10.16 -14.65 -1.21
CA ASN A 164 -9.19 -14.91 -0.15
C ASN A 164 -8.50 -13.63 0.34
N ASN A 165 -8.11 -12.73 -0.56
CA ASN A 165 -7.57 -11.42 -0.17
C ASN A 165 -8.62 -10.57 0.57
N SER A 166 -9.90 -10.75 0.21
CA SER A 166 -11.04 -10.11 0.87
C SER A 166 -11.41 -10.73 2.21
N GLN A 167 -10.79 -11.87 2.57
CA GLN A 167 -10.87 -12.38 3.93
C GLN A 167 -9.95 -11.55 4.79
N ASN A 168 -10.53 -10.57 5.47
CA ASN A 168 -9.86 -9.93 6.60
C ASN A 168 -9.52 -11.02 7.61
N ASN A 169 -8.25 -11.40 7.71
CA ASN A 169 -7.76 -12.08 8.87
C ASN A 169 -7.49 -11.03 9.95
N ILE A 170 -8.59 -10.48 10.50
CA ILE A 170 -8.57 -9.47 11.57
C ILE A 170 -7.68 -9.95 12.71
N GLU A 171 -7.69 -11.26 13.00
CA GLU A 171 -6.80 -11.88 13.97
C GLU A 171 -5.33 -11.70 13.60
N HIS A 172 -4.90 -11.97 12.35
CA HIS A 172 -3.53 -11.69 11.93
C HIS A 172 -3.18 -10.20 11.99
N THR A 173 -4.07 -9.30 11.56
CA THR A 173 -3.81 -7.86 11.66
C THR A 173 -3.66 -7.41 13.11
N LEU A 174 -4.57 -7.83 14.00
CA LEU A 174 -4.50 -7.53 15.43
C LEU A 174 -3.25 -8.13 16.06
N ASN A 175 -2.95 -9.40 15.77
CA ASN A 175 -1.72 -10.05 16.25
C ASN A 175 -0.49 -9.30 15.76
N GLY A 176 -0.45 -8.87 14.50
CA GLY A 176 0.64 -8.05 13.95
C GLY A 176 0.80 -6.71 14.66
N VAL A 177 -0.31 -6.03 14.97
CA VAL A 177 -0.29 -4.79 15.78
C VAL A 177 0.25 -5.08 17.18
N PHE A 178 -0.28 -6.08 17.89
CA PHE A 178 0.17 -6.40 19.24
C PHE A 178 1.64 -6.86 19.27
N ASP A 179 2.07 -7.65 18.29
CA ASP A 179 3.47 -8.06 18.13
C ASP A 179 4.38 -6.85 17.93
N PHE A 180 3.97 -5.90 17.08
CA PHE A 180 4.71 -4.66 16.85
C PHE A 180 4.84 -3.85 18.14
N LEU A 181 3.71 -3.61 18.83
CA LEU A 181 3.65 -2.83 20.07
C LEU A 181 4.49 -3.48 21.18
N ASN A 182 4.40 -4.80 21.34
CA ASN A 182 5.13 -5.54 22.37
C ASN A 182 6.64 -5.55 22.11
N LYS A 183 7.08 -5.75 20.86
CA LYS A 183 8.51 -5.75 20.50
C LYS A 183 9.16 -4.38 20.64
N ARG A 184 8.38 -3.29 20.53
CA ARG A 184 8.89 -1.90 20.47
C ARG A 184 8.35 -1.03 21.61
N LYS A 185 7.98 -1.66 22.73
CA LYS A 185 7.38 -0.98 23.90
C LYS A 185 8.27 0.15 24.44
N ASP A 186 9.58 -0.05 24.45
CA ASP A 186 10.56 0.92 24.94
C ASP A 186 10.69 2.17 24.02
N TYR A 187 10.14 2.11 22.81
CA TYR A 187 10.21 3.16 21.79
C TYR A 187 8.84 3.82 21.55
N ASN A 188 7.95 3.80 22.54
CA ASN A 188 6.62 4.41 22.48
C ASN A 188 5.86 4.07 21.19
N ALA A 189 5.70 2.77 20.94
CA ALA A 189 5.03 2.28 19.75
C ALA A 189 3.56 2.74 19.70
N GLN A 190 3.12 3.14 18.51
CA GLN A 190 1.80 3.69 18.22
C GLN A 190 1.25 3.07 16.93
N TYR A 191 -0.06 3.23 16.72
CA TYR A 191 -0.72 2.81 15.50
C TYR A 191 -1.82 3.80 15.09
N LYS A 192 -2.14 3.84 13.80
CA LYS A 192 -3.30 4.54 13.24
C LYS A 192 -3.88 3.69 12.12
N VAL A 193 -5.22 3.69 12.05
CA VAL A 193 -5.96 3.06 10.96
C VAL A 193 -6.38 4.14 9.95
N PHE A 194 -6.00 3.98 8.69
CA PHE A 194 -6.39 4.85 7.58
C PHE A 194 -7.44 4.16 6.69
N LYS A 195 -8.46 4.93 6.27
CA LYS A 195 -9.52 4.50 5.31
C LYS A 195 -10.18 3.14 5.61
N GLU A 196 -10.16 2.73 6.88
CA GLU A 196 -10.61 1.43 7.46
C GLU A 196 -9.76 0.19 7.19
N TYR A 197 -8.74 0.27 6.35
CA TYR A 197 -7.97 -0.90 5.94
C TYR A 197 -6.54 -0.82 6.45
N PHE A 198 -5.84 0.28 6.21
CA PHE A 198 -4.41 0.36 6.42
C PHE A 198 -4.07 0.68 7.87
N VAL A 199 -3.50 -0.30 8.56
CA VAL A 199 -2.98 -0.17 9.90
C VAL A 199 -1.49 0.11 9.80
N VAL A 200 -1.13 1.38 10.01
CA VAL A 200 0.27 1.80 10.10
C VAL A 200 0.65 1.77 11.57
N CYS A 201 1.70 1.02 11.88
CA CYS A 201 2.35 1.02 13.18
C CYS A 201 3.69 1.74 13.08
N TRP A 202 4.01 2.56 14.07
CA TRP A 202 5.32 3.20 14.16
C TRP A 202 5.85 3.22 15.58
N ALA A 203 7.17 3.20 15.72
CA ALA A 203 7.85 3.38 16.99
C ALA A 203 9.12 4.20 16.76
N GLY A 204 9.54 4.94 17.78
CA GLY A 204 10.75 5.74 17.71
C GLY A 204 11.07 6.38 19.05
N GLN A 205 12.35 6.55 19.32
CA GLN A 205 12.81 7.23 20.52
C GLN A 205 12.58 8.74 20.36
N LYS A 206 11.55 9.23 21.05
CA LYS A 206 11.13 10.64 21.02
C LYS A 206 12.20 11.56 21.61
N LYS A 207 12.48 12.65 20.92
CA LYS A 207 13.38 13.73 21.32
C LYS A 207 12.70 15.07 21.03
N ILE A 208 12.80 16.01 21.96
CA ILE A 208 12.20 17.34 21.81
C ILE A 208 13.34 18.35 21.70
N ILE A 209 13.36 19.11 20.61
CA ILE A 209 14.37 20.16 20.37
C ILE A 209 13.60 21.42 19.96
N LYS A 210 13.71 22.50 20.76
CA LYS A 210 13.09 23.81 20.44
C LYS A 210 11.61 23.69 20.05
N ASP A 211 10.84 22.95 20.85
CA ASP A 211 9.39 22.69 20.67
C ASP A 211 9.00 21.82 19.46
N GLU A 212 9.97 21.35 18.66
CA GLU A 212 9.74 20.36 17.60
C GLU A 212 10.02 18.93 18.11
N ILE A 213 9.20 17.99 17.64
CA ILE A 213 9.29 16.57 17.99
C ILE A 213 10.04 15.82 16.90
N PHE A 214 11.16 15.20 17.29
CA PHE A 214 11.93 14.30 16.45
C PHE A 214 11.92 12.89 17.03
N PHE A 215 12.14 11.91 16.18
CA PHE A 215 12.28 10.51 16.57
C PHE A 215 13.61 9.97 16.03
N SER A 216 14.32 9.21 16.85
CA SER A 216 15.47 8.41 16.44
C SER A 216 15.13 6.93 16.55
N ARG A 217 15.89 6.04 15.89
CA ARG A 217 15.61 4.58 15.89
C ARG A 217 14.17 4.28 15.44
N VAL A 218 13.76 4.93 14.36
CA VAL A 218 12.39 4.88 13.87
C VAL A 218 12.14 3.60 13.09
N ASP A 219 10.99 2.98 13.36
CA ASP A 219 10.50 1.81 12.65
C ASP A 219 9.04 2.04 12.30
N ILE A 220 8.70 1.91 11.02
CA ILE A 220 7.34 2.14 10.50
C ILE A 220 6.95 0.95 9.63
N GLU A 221 5.84 0.30 9.96
CA GLU A 221 5.33 -0.87 9.28
C GLU A 221 3.87 -0.67 8.85
N LEU A 222 3.53 -1.15 7.65
CA LEU A 222 2.17 -1.33 7.20
C LEU A 222 1.76 -2.78 7.48
N ILE A 223 0.99 -2.98 8.54
CA ILE A 223 0.72 -4.32 9.10
C ILE A 223 -0.09 -5.18 8.13
N ASN A 224 -1.03 -4.58 7.39
CA ASN A 224 -1.88 -5.30 6.43
C ASN A 224 -1.09 -6.00 5.33
N GLU A 225 0.01 -5.40 4.90
CA GLU A 225 0.84 -5.93 3.83
C GLU A 225 2.11 -6.61 4.34
N GLN A 226 2.34 -6.58 5.66
CA GLN A 226 3.57 -7.07 6.29
C GLN A 226 4.83 -6.40 5.72
N VAL A 227 4.70 -5.15 5.27
CA VAL A 227 5.79 -4.38 4.67
C VAL A 227 6.32 -3.37 5.68
N ARG A 228 7.65 -3.30 5.79
CA ARG A 228 8.34 -2.26 6.52
C ARG A 228 8.52 -1.05 5.61
N LEU A 229 7.75 0.01 5.88
CA LEU A 229 7.74 1.24 5.08
C LEU A 229 9.00 2.07 5.29
N PHE A 230 9.49 2.13 6.54
CA PHE A 230 10.68 2.90 6.86
C PHE A 230 11.42 2.31 8.06
N PHE A 231 12.75 2.40 8.02
CA PHE A 231 13.61 2.12 9.15
C PHE A 231 14.82 3.03 9.15
N SER A 232 15.09 3.66 10.29
CA SER A 232 16.38 4.28 10.54
C SER A 232 16.83 4.02 11.96
N ALA A 233 18.10 3.62 12.12
CA ALA A 233 18.71 3.41 13.44
C ALA A 233 19.35 4.68 14.02
N LEU A 234 19.73 5.65 13.18
CA LEU A 234 20.62 6.75 13.56
C LEU A 234 20.11 8.13 13.14
N ASP A 235 19.26 8.21 12.12
CA ASP A 235 18.75 9.49 11.64
C ASP A 235 17.64 10.00 12.56
N GLU A 236 17.51 11.32 12.62
CA GLU A 236 16.37 11.97 13.25
C GLU A 236 15.27 12.10 12.20
N VAL A 237 14.03 11.85 12.61
CA VAL A 237 12.88 11.81 11.73
C VAL A 237 11.75 12.63 12.33
N ALA A 238 11.12 13.46 11.52
CA ALA A 238 9.85 14.09 11.85
C ALA A 238 8.71 13.30 11.20
N ILE A 239 7.65 13.04 11.97
CA ILE A 239 6.48 12.29 11.52
C ILE A 239 5.27 13.22 11.59
N PHE A 240 4.55 13.33 10.48
CA PHE A 240 3.32 14.11 10.36
C PHE A 240 2.19 13.19 9.92
N ILE A 241 1.06 13.26 10.63
CA ILE A 241 -0.07 12.36 10.43
C ILE A 241 -1.31 13.23 10.30
N ASP A 242 -2.04 13.06 9.21
CA ASP A 242 -3.41 13.55 9.06
C ASP A 242 -4.36 12.36 8.86
N ASP A 243 -5.58 12.59 8.38
CA ASP A 243 -6.58 11.53 8.23
C ASP A 243 -6.36 10.62 7.02
N ASP A 244 -5.60 11.10 6.04
CA ASP A 244 -5.46 10.48 4.72
C ASP A 244 -4.00 10.17 4.37
N SER A 245 -3.05 10.75 5.09
CA SER A 245 -1.63 10.64 4.79
C SER A 245 -0.75 10.38 6.02
N PHE A 246 0.34 9.66 5.78
CA PHE A 246 1.44 9.48 6.71
C PHE A 246 2.72 10.01 6.07
N LYS A 247 3.26 11.10 6.62
CA LYS A 247 4.42 11.80 6.09
C LYS A 247 5.63 11.68 7.02
N ILE A 248 6.77 11.43 6.40
CA ILE A 248 8.06 11.21 7.04
C ILE A 248 9.04 12.21 6.45
N VAL A 249 9.73 12.97 7.31
CA VAL A 249 10.85 13.82 6.89
C VAL A 249 12.10 13.34 7.60
N GLU A 250 13.06 12.86 6.82
CA GLU A 250 14.35 12.36 7.32
C GLU A 250 15.36 13.50 7.44
N TYR A 251 16.11 13.51 8.55
CA TYR A 251 17.19 14.47 8.81
C TYR A 251 18.53 13.76 8.99
N VAL A 252 19.54 14.22 8.26
CA VAL A 252 20.92 13.74 8.39
C VAL A 252 21.74 14.70 9.25
N ASN A 253 22.53 14.15 10.18
CA ASN A 253 23.49 14.93 10.94
C ASN A 253 24.80 15.09 10.14
N LEU A 254 25.12 16.32 9.76
CA LEU A 254 26.34 16.67 9.02
C LEU A 254 27.21 17.66 9.78
N GLY A 255 27.28 17.56 11.11
CA GLY A 255 28.13 18.43 11.92
C GLY A 255 29.57 17.94 12.11
N PHE A 256 30.43 18.83 12.62
CA PHE A 256 31.85 18.56 12.90
C PHE A 256 32.17 18.64 14.39
N GLN A 257 33.17 17.88 14.86
CA GLN A 257 33.78 18.00 16.19
C GLN A 257 32.74 18.13 17.33
N ASN A 258 31.76 17.22 17.36
CA ASN A 258 30.67 17.20 18.36
C ASN A 258 29.65 18.35 18.27
N SER A 259 29.67 19.16 17.21
CA SER A 259 28.50 19.96 16.84
C SER A 259 27.51 19.08 16.10
N ASN A 260 26.26 19.02 16.56
CA ASN A 260 25.18 18.33 15.84
C ASN A 260 24.43 19.35 14.98
N LYS A 261 24.48 19.18 13.65
CA LYS A 261 23.75 20.01 12.70
C LYS A 261 22.94 19.10 11.80
N TYR A 262 21.62 19.17 11.95
CA TYR A 262 20.68 18.33 11.22
C TYR A 262 20.16 19.07 9.98
N TYR A 263 20.17 18.40 8.85
CA TYR A 263 19.68 18.91 7.57
C TYR A 263 18.62 17.96 7.02
N GLN A 264 17.55 18.52 6.45
CA GLN A 264 16.51 17.72 5.78
C GLN A 264 17.12 16.97 4.61
N LEU A 265 16.89 15.66 4.53
CA LEU A 265 17.43 14.78 3.50
C LEU A 265 16.35 14.44 2.47
N GLU A 266 15.27 13.81 2.93
CA GLU A 266 14.24 13.24 2.08
C GLU A 266 12.89 13.31 2.77
N GLU A 267 11.85 13.58 2.00
CA GLU A 267 10.45 13.49 2.40
C GLU A 267 9.82 12.27 1.74
N THR A 268 9.05 11.50 2.50
CA THR A 268 8.22 10.41 2.01
C THR A 268 6.79 10.64 2.47
N ILE A 269 5.84 10.65 1.54
CA ILE A 269 4.41 10.80 1.81
C ILE A 269 3.70 9.54 1.35
N ILE A 270 2.93 8.95 2.25
CA ILE A 270 2.10 7.79 1.97
C ILE A 270 0.65 8.27 1.98
N ASN A 271 -0.01 8.25 0.82
CA ASN A 271 -1.40 8.68 0.67
C ASN A 271 -2.30 7.46 0.61
N PHE A 272 -3.33 7.41 1.46
CA PHE A 272 -4.28 6.30 1.53
C PHE A 272 -5.60 6.68 0.87
N GLU A 273 -6.08 5.85 -0.06
CA GLU A 273 -7.30 6.08 -0.81
C GLU A 273 -8.49 5.24 -0.29
N ASN A 274 -9.71 5.69 -0.59
CA ASN A 274 -10.94 5.02 -0.15
C ASN A 274 -11.14 3.65 -0.82
N ASN A 275 -10.52 3.40 -1.97
CA ASN A 275 -10.59 2.19 -2.80
C ASN A 275 -9.61 1.08 -2.36
N ALA A 276 -8.96 1.20 -1.18
CA ALA A 276 -7.91 0.29 -0.70
C ALA A 276 -6.64 0.29 -1.56
N ASN A 277 -6.39 1.36 -2.30
CA ASN A 277 -5.07 1.68 -2.84
C ASN A 277 -4.35 2.67 -1.91
N TYR A 278 -3.04 2.71 -2.06
CA TYR A 278 -2.21 3.76 -1.49
C TYR A 278 -1.05 4.06 -2.45
N THR A 279 -0.54 5.28 -2.38
CA THR A 279 0.65 5.70 -3.12
C THR A 279 1.75 6.09 -2.16
N ILE A 280 3.00 5.85 -2.57
CA ILE A 280 4.19 6.34 -1.86
C ILE A 280 4.91 7.28 -2.78
N GLU A 281 5.04 8.53 -2.36
CA GLU A 281 5.79 9.56 -3.06
C GLU A 281 7.01 9.95 -2.25
N THR A 282 8.17 10.00 -2.90
CA THR A 282 9.44 10.35 -2.27
C THR A 282 10.07 11.54 -2.96
N LYS A 283 10.53 12.51 -2.19
CA LYS A 283 11.16 13.74 -2.68
C LYS A 283 12.44 14.04 -1.91
N LEU A 284 13.56 14.21 -2.61
CA LEU A 284 14.80 14.68 -2.00
C LEU A 284 14.67 16.18 -1.63
N LEU A 285 14.89 16.51 -0.35
CA LEU A 285 14.88 17.88 0.18
C LEU A 285 16.30 18.41 0.42
N PHE A 286 17.32 17.60 0.16
CA PHE A 286 18.68 17.82 0.62
C PHE A 286 19.38 19.00 -0.06
N GLU A 287 19.77 19.97 0.76
CA GLU A 287 20.69 21.04 0.36
C GLU A 287 22.03 20.86 1.09
N PRO A 288 23.15 20.63 0.37
CA PRO A 288 24.43 20.34 0.99
C PRO A 288 24.99 21.57 1.72
N PRO A 289 25.35 21.44 3.02
CA PRO A 289 25.91 22.54 3.77
C PRO A 289 27.29 22.94 3.24
N GLN A 290 27.51 24.26 3.19
CA GLN A 290 28.80 24.84 2.83
C GLN A 290 29.63 25.13 4.07
N TYR A 291 30.84 24.58 4.08
CA TYR A 291 31.82 24.77 5.16
C TYR A 291 33.04 25.55 4.67
N ASP A 292 33.77 26.15 5.61
CA ASP A 292 35.02 26.83 5.29
C ASP A 292 36.04 25.84 4.71
N LYS A 293 36.48 26.09 3.47
CA LYS A 293 37.37 25.18 2.75
C LYS A 293 38.74 25.02 3.40
N LYS A 294 39.28 26.04 4.07
CA LYS A 294 40.57 25.95 4.76
C LYS A 294 40.46 24.98 5.92
N ILE A 295 39.40 25.10 6.71
CA ILE A 295 39.10 24.18 7.80
C ILE A 295 38.91 22.75 7.27
N LEU A 296 38.13 22.58 6.20
CA LEU A 296 37.94 21.27 5.56
C LEU A 296 39.24 20.64 5.06
N HIS A 297 40.17 21.41 4.48
CA HIS A 297 41.47 20.88 4.07
C HIS A 297 42.27 20.31 5.26
N HIS A 298 42.28 21.02 6.40
CA HIS A 298 42.94 20.52 7.61
C HIS A 298 42.28 19.23 8.10
N ILE A 299 40.95 19.22 8.18
CA ILE A 299 40.18 18.04 8.61
C ILE A 299 40.43 16.86 7.67
N TYR A 300 40.34 17.06 6.36
CA TYR A 300 40.56 16.03 5.34
C TYR A 300 41.96 15.40 5.45
N ASN A 301 42.99 16.22 5.66
CA ASN A 301 44.36 15.72 5.82
C ASN A 301 44.51 14.90 7.11
N THR A 302 43.91 15.34 8.22
CA THR A 302 43.89 14.57 9.46
C THR A 302 43.16 13.23 9.29
N THR A 303 42.00 13.23 8.63
CA THR A 303 41.24 12.01 8.34
C THR A 303 42.03 11.04 7.46
N ASN A 304 42.77 11.54 6.46
CA ASN A 304 43.66 10.72 5.63
C ASN A 304 44.79 10.09 6.45
N ALA A 305 45.38 10.81 7.40
CA ALA A 305 46.40 10.26 8.29
C ALA A 305 45.82 9.11 9.15
N ILE A 306 44.60 9.27 9.64
CA ILE A 306 43.89 8.23 10.41
C ILE A 306 43.60 7.00 9.54
N LEU A 307 43.16 7.20 8.29
CA LEU A 307 42.94 6.11 7.36
C LEU A 307 44.23 5.31 7.10
N GLU A 308 45.35 5.98 6.86
CA GLU A 308 46.64 5.31 6.67
C GLU A 308 47.10 4.56 7.93
N LYS A 309 46.85 5.14 9.11
CA LYS A 309 47.13 4.50 10.40
C LYS A 309 46.29 3.23 10.60
N LEU A 310 45.01 3.29 10.22
CA LEU A 310 44.09 2.15 10.24
C LEU A 310 44.57 1.02 9.32
N LYS A 311 44.99 1.34 8.10
CA LYS A 311 45.53 0.36 7.13
C LYS A 311 46.77 -0.35 7.67
N LYS A 312 47.60 0.36 8.43
CA LYS A 312 48.84 -0.17 9.04
C LYS A 312 48.59 -0.93 10.35
N GLY A 313 47.37 -0.94 10.88
CA GLY A 313 47.04 -1.62 12.15
C GLY A 313 47.72 -0.99 13.38
N GLN A 314 48.00 0.31 13.35
CA GLN A 314 48.67 1.00 14.46
C GLN A 314 47.69 1.36 15.58
N PRO A 315 48.14 1.43 16.85
CA PRO A 315 47.29 1.79 17.98
C PRO A 315 46.86 3.26 17.92
N PHE A 316 45.59 3.51 18.22
CA PHE A 316 45.00 4.85 18.26
C PHE A 316 45.02 5.42 19.70
N THR A 317 45.16 6.74 19.80
CA THR A 317 44.87 7.49 21.02
C THR A 317 43.36 7.70 21.17
N LYS A 318 42.88 8.03 22.37
CA LYS A 318 41.44 8.29 22.61
C LYS A 318 40.83 9.34 21.66
N ASN A 319 41.60 10.37 21.29
CA ASN A 319 41.13 11.39 20.36
C ASN A 319 41.04 10.83 18.93
N GLU A 320 42.05 10.07 18.50
CA GLU A 320 42.03 9.43 17.18
C GLU A 320 40.94 8.36 17.05
N GLU A 321 40.57 7.67 18.13
CA GLU A 321 39.40 6.76 18.14
C GLU A 321 38.10 7.53 17.84
N THR A 322 37.96 8.74 18.39
CA THR A 322 36.80 9.60 18.12
C THR A 322 36.81 10.08 16.66
N ASP A 323 37.96 10.49 16.17
CA ASP A 323 38.12 10.90 14.78
C ASP A 323 37.92 9.73 13.79
N LEU A 324 38.28 8.50 14.18
CA LEU A 324 38.01 7.29 13.41
C LEU A 324 36.50 7.01 13.30
N LYS A 325 35.71 7.25 14.35
CA LYS A 325 34.23 7.19 14.28
C LYS A 325 33.67 8.24 13.32
N ASN A 326 34.27 9.42 13.27
CA ASN A 326 33.87 10.51 12.38
C ASN A 326 34.41 10.38 10.94
N LEU A 327 35.28 9.41 10.66
CA LEU A 327 35.92 9.27 9.35
C LEU A 327 34.90 9.15 8.19
N PRO A 328 33.85 8.30 8.26
CA PRO A 328 32.89 8.19 7.16
C PRO A 328 32.12 9.48 6.88
N ILE A 329 31.60 10.12 7.93
CA ILE A 329 30.82 11.36 7.80
C ILE A 329 31.71 12.53 7.33
N THR A 330 32.98 12.55 7.75
CA THR A 330 33.93 13.57 7.32
C THR A 330 34.21 13.48 5.82
N TYR A 331 34.47 12.30 5.29
CA TYR A 331 34.64 12.12 3.84
C TYR A 331 33.37 12.48 3.06
N LEU A 332 32.18 12.16 3.59
CA LEU A 332 30.92 12.60 3.02
C LEU A 332 30.83 14.13 2.93
N ILE A 333 31.07 14.85 4.04
CA ILE A 333 30.99 16.31 4.04
C ILE A 333 32.03 16.92 3.10
N CYS A 334 33.26 16.41 3.08
CA CYS A 334 34.30 16.84 2.15
C CYS A 334 33.84 16.68 0.68
N TYR A 335 33.26 15.53 0.33
CA TYR A 335 32.74 15.30 -1.01
C TYR A 335 31.63 16.29 -1.39
N LEU A 336 30.68 16.55 -0.48
CA LEU A 336 29.62 17.55 -0.66
C LEU A 336 30.15 18.99 -0.80
N ASN A 337 31.39 19.24 -0.37
CA ASN A 337 32.08 20.53 -0.44
C ASN A 337 33.17 20.57 -1.53
N LEU A 338 33.03 19.73 -2.59
CA LEU A 338 33.87 19.70 -3.80
C LEU A 338 35.26 19.05 -3.64
N PHE A 339 35.49 18.28 -2.57
CA PHE A 339 36.70 17.46 -2.44
C PHE A 339 36.42 16.11 -3.11
N HIS A 340 36.51 16.07 -4.44
CA HIS A 340 36.06 14.92 -5.22
C HIS A 340 36.77 13.61 -4.83
N GLU A 341 38.06 13.66 -4.48
CA GLU A 341 38.84 12.49 -4.04
C GLU A 341 38.36 11.86 -2.72
N ALA A 342 37.58 12.59 -1.92
CA ALA A 342 37.10 12.11 -0.62
C ALA A 342 36.22 10.86 -0.77
N ILE A 343 35.50 10.72 -1.89
CA ILE A 343 34.67 9.53 -2.13
C ILE A 343 35.52 8.29 -2.43
N ASP A 344 36.64 8.45 -3.11
CA ASP A 344 37.56 7.34 -3.40
C ASP A 344 38.20 6.86 -2.11
N LYS A 345 38.59 7.78 -1.22
CA LYS A 345 39.08 7.47 0.13
C LYS A 345 38.03 6.77 0.99
N LEU A 346 36.78 7.23 0.94
CA LEU A 346 35.69 6.57 1.65
C LEU A 346 35.49 5.12 1.16
N ASN A 347 35.50 4.90 -0.15
CA ASN A 347 35.41 3.56 -0.73
C ASN A 347 36.60 2.66 -0.35
N GLU A 348 37.81 3.22 -0.38
CA GLU A 348 39.04 2.55 0.04
C GLU A 348 39.01 2.14 1.52
N ALA A 349 38.36 2.91 2.38
CA ALA A 349 38.26 2.64 3.81
C ALA A 349 37.39 1.42 4.16
N LYS A 350 36.46 1.02 3.28
CA LYS A 350 35.44 -0.02 3.54
C LYS A 350 35.98 -1.32 4.16
N PRO A 351 36.97 -2.04 3.57
CA PRO A 351 37.43 -3.30 4.12
C PRO A 351 38.06 -3.15 5.51
N TYR A 352 38.74 -2.02 5.76
CA TYR A 352 39.42 -1.75 7.02
C TYR A 352 38.44 -1.40 8.13
N LEU A 353 37.44 -0.56 7.85
CA LEU A 353 36.37 -0.24 8.81
C LEU A 353 35.58 -1.49 9.19
N ARG A 354 35.29 -2.36 8.21
CA ARG A 354 34.60 -3.64 8.43
C ARG A 354 35.39 -4.60 9.31
N ALA A 355 36.70 -4.68 9.12
CA ALA A 355 37.57 -5.54 9.91
C ALA A 355 37.77 -5.03 11.35
N TYR A 356 37.73 -3.71 11.55
CA TYR A 356 38.00 -3.10 12.84
C TYR A 356 36.82 -3.21 13.82
N SER A 357 35.60 -2.84 13.41
CA SER A 357 34.40 -3.01 14.25
C SER A 357 33.10 -2.96 13.44
N GLU A 358 32.07 -3.61 13.98
CA GLU A 358 30.72 -3.55 13.40
C GLU A 358 30.11 -2.14 13.45
N GLU A 359 30.39 -1.38 14.52
CA GLU A 359 29.94 0.01 14.70
C GLU A 359 30.47 0.92 13.57
N LEU A 360 31.78 0.88 13.29
CA LEU A 360 32.37 1.69 12.22
C LEU A 360 31.86 1.29 10.84
N TYR A 361 31.62 0.00 10.62
CA TYR A 361 31.03 -0.46 9.37
C TYR A 361 29.59 0.03 9.20
N HIS A 362 28.83 0.13 10.28
CA HIS A 362 27.50 0.73 10.26
C HIS A 362 27.56 2.22 9.87
N LEU A 363 28.45 3.00 10.49
CA LEU A 363 28.63 4.43 10.17
C LEU A 363 29.06 4.66 8.71
N TYR A 364 29.89 3.77 8.17
CA TYR A 364 30.23 3.74 6.74
C TYR A 364 28.99 3.51 5.86
N LYS A 365 28.17 2.51 6.18
CA LYS A 365 26.95 2.21 5.41
C LYS A 365 25.97 3.39 5.38
N GLU A 366 25.82 4.10 6.49
CA GLU A 366 24.99 5.31 6.57
C GLU A 366 25.51 6.43 5.68
N SER A 367 26.80 6.74 5.75
CA SER A 367 27.40 7.78 4.91
C SER A 367 27.23 7.45 3.41
N MET A 368 27.38 6.18 3.03
CA MET A 368 27.12 5.72 1.68
C MET A 368 25.63 5.74 1.29
N ARG A 369 24.70 5.56 2.25
CA ARG A 369 23.25 5.65 2.02
C ARG A 369 22.86 7.08 1.63
N VAL A 370 23.35 8.06 2.38
CA VAL A 370 23.16 9.49 2.08
C VAL A 370 23.71 9.82 0.68
N LEU A 371 24.93 9.38 0.36
CA LEU A 371 25.50 9.59 -0.98
C LEU A 371 24.66 9.00 -2.12
N ARG A 372 24.08 7.81 -1.91
CA ARG A 372 23.20 7.21 -2.93
C ARG A 372 21.94 8.04 -3.13
N LYS A 373 21.28 8.49 -2.06
CA LYS A 373 20.08 9.34 -2.16
C LYS A 373 20.36 10.63 -2.94
N VAL A 374 21.49 11.28 -2.67
CA VAL A 374 21.89 12.52 -3.34
C VAL A 374 22.26 12.33 -4.82
N LYS A 375 22.78 11.15 -5.21
CA LYS A 375 23.22 10.88 -6.60
C LYS A 375 22.12 10.40 -7.54
N TYR A 376 21.09 9.74 -7.02
CA TYR A 376 20.05 9.06 -7.81
C TYR A 376 18.69 9.76 -7.77
N SER A 377 18.60 10.90 -7.08
CA SER A 377 17.48 11.84 -7.19
C SER A 377 17.83 12.92 -8.20
#